data_AF-A0A154PJT8-F1
#
_entry.id   AF-A0A154PJT8-F1
#
_cell.length_a   1.000
_cell.length_b   1.000
_cell.length_c   1.000
_cell.angle_alpha   90.00
_cell.angle_beta   90.00
_cell.angle_gamma   90.00
#
_symmetry.space_group_name_H-M   'P 1'
#
loop_
_entity.id
_entity.type
_entity.pdbx_description
1 polymer ?
#
loop_
_entity_poly.entity_id
_entity_poly.type
_entity_poly.pdbx_seq_one_letter_code
_entity_poly.pdbx_strand_id
1 'polypeptide(L)'
;RSLNTLEDTEAKEKEELNAQQKYEEKLAFLTTAYMEHLDGDYLFQQMFADDKEGKELTTVNEDTQTAYEEYEKSFTVLCQEFCETGLKDHERRTNEINLFTTAVNKGKKESQDQGRVIVSDMIKRKTEILETVKHMLNKLGDDADNTILEETTQRVQQLSDDFSDMITDGWTNLMSLEMDLHEQVQDINEVFRINISDMVEFSLTNARGYFSQLRNREAEYNDTINGLVLYYLSGFGDDSKIPKHLVTLCGDKDILSFNIANSHEKHLQVIDAREDVLVNRLKSWLEEYTEQLIKDENERNNRQILEISHFADSQQKEFSSLQLLEQLYINISDTEMIEALD
;
A
#
# COMPACT_ATOMS: atom_id res chain seq x y z
N ARG A 1 28.26 17.50 -44.41
CA ARG A 1 28.71 18.30 -43.25
C ARG A 1 27.52 18.75 -42.41
N SER A 2 26.57 19.50 -42.96
CA SER A 2 25.37 19.94 -42.21
C SER A 2 24.39 18.82 -41.82
N LEU A 3 24.35 17.72 -42.58
CA LEU A 3 23.50 16.56 -42.30
C LEU A 3 24.06 15.71 -41.15
N ASN A 4 25.37 15.39 -41.19
CA ASN A 4 26.05 14.69 -40.09
C ASN A 4 26.00 15.46 -38.77
N THR A 5 26.11 16.80 -38.79
CA THR A 5 25.94 17.60 -37.56
C THR A 5 24.52 17.56 -37.01
N LEU A 6 23.51 17.38 -37.87
CA LEU A 6 22.12 17.26 -37.45
C LEU A 6 21.84 15.88 -36.85
N GLU A 7 22.34 14.81 -37.49
CA GLU A 7 22.28 13.44 -36.97
C GLU A 7 23.03 13.30 -35.63
N ASP A 8 24.20 13.95 -35.48
CA ASP A 8 24.95 13.97 -34.22
C ASP A 8 24.22 14.75 -33.11
N THR A 9 23.41 15.75 -33.47
CA THR A 9 22.63 16.54 -32.50
C THR A 9 21.37 15.77 -32.07
N GLU A 10 20.65 15.18 -33.03
CA GLU A 10 19.49 14.32 -32.74
C GLU A 10 19.88 13.08 -31.92
N ALA A 11 21.05 12.50 -32.18
CA ALA A 11 21.57 11.37 -31.39
C ALA A 11 21.85 11.77 -29.93
N LYS A 12 22.45 12.95 -29.71
CA LYS A 12 22.70 13.49 -28.36
C LYS A 12 21.41 13.83 -27.62
N GLU A 13 20.47 14.51 -28.28
CA GLU A 13 19.16 14.84 -27.70
C GLU A 13 18.40 13.56 -27.29
N LYS A 14 18.47 12.51 -28.11
CA LYS A 14 17.87 11.21 -27.79
C LYS A 14 18.59 10.51 -26.63
N GLU A 15 19.91 10.61 -26.56
CA GLU A 15 20.70 10.04 -25.45
C GLU A 15 20.40 10.74 -24.13
N GLU A 16 20.33 12.08 -24.13
CA GLU A 16 19.95 12.90 -22.98
C GLU A 16 18.53 12.58 -22.51
N LEU A 17 17.56 12.46 -23.43
CA LEU A 17 16.19 12.08 -23.09
C LEU A 17 16.12 10.69 -22.46
N ASN A 18 16.83 9.71 -23.02
CA ASN A 18 16.87 8.35 -22.48
C ASN A 18 17.55 8.31 -21.09
N ALA A 19 18.60 9.10 -20.89
CA ALA A 19 19.28 9.21 -19.60
C ALA A 19 18.36 9.82 -18.54
N GLN A 20 17.63 10.88 -18.91
CA GLN A 20 16.65 11.52 -18.05
C GLN A 20 15.53 10.56 -17.64
N GLN A 21 14.96 9.82 -18.59
CA GLN A 21 13.92 8.82 -18.30
C GLN A 21 14.40 7.75 -17.32
N LYS A 22 15.61 7.19 -17.55
CA LYS A 22 16.19 6.19 -16.64
C LYS A 22 16.42 6.75 -15.24
N TYR A 23 16.85 8.02 -15.15
CA TYR A 23 17.02 8.69 -13.87
C TYR A 23 15.68 8.85 -13.13
N GLU A 24 14.64 9.29 -13.82
CA GLU A 24 13.29 9.44 -13.26
C GLU A 24 12.70 8.10 -12.80
N GLU A 25 12.86 7.04 -13.59
CA GLU A 25 12.43 5.68 -13.23
C GLU A 25 13.15 5.18 -11.96
N LYS A 26 14.47 5.38 -11.91
CA LYS A 26 15.28 5.01 -10.74
C LYS A 26 14.84 5.82 -9.51
N LEU A 27 14.66 7.13 -9.65
CA LEU A 27 14.25 8.00 -8.55
C LEU A 27 12.85 7.62 -8.05
N ALA A 28 11.91 7.32 -8.95
CA ALA A 28 10.59 6.84 -8.59
C ALA A 28 10.67 5.55 -7.78
N PHE A 29 11.47 4.58 -8.23
CA PHE A 29 11.71 3.34 -7.47
C PHE A 29 12.30 3.62 -6.08
N LEU A 30 13.35 4.42 -5.99
CA LEU A 30 13.95 4.80 -4.70
C LEU A 30 12.93 5.50 -3.78
N THR A 31 12.08 6.34 -4.34
CA THR A 31 11.01 7.05 -3.61
C THR A 31 9.99 6.09 -3.00
N THR A 32 9.67 4.97 -3.68
CA THR A 32 8.81 3.91 -3.11
C THR A 32 9.48 3.16 -1.96
N ALA A 33 10.81 3.11 -1.95
CA ALA A 33 11.61 2.54 -0.88
C ALA A 33 11.99 3.56 0.21
N TYR A 34 11.58 4.83 0.07
CA TYR A 34 11.96 5.97 0.92
C TYR A 34 13.46 6.31 0.89
N MET A 35 14.17 5.87 -0.14
CA MET A 35 15.62 6.01 -0.33
C MET A 35 15.97 7.08 -1.38
N GLU A 36 15.04 7.96 -1.73
CA GLU A 36 15.30 9.02 -2.69
C GLU A 36 16.53 9.85 -2.28
N HIS A 37 17.37 10.16 -3.27
CA HIS A 37 18.55 11.00 -3.14
C HIS A 37 19.66 10.50 -2.19
N LEU A 38 19.64 9.22 -1.81
CA LEU A 38 20.69 8.59 -1.00
C LEU A 38 21.61 7.67 -1.82
N ASP A 39 21.31 7.45 -3.10
CA ASP A 39 22.05 6.54 -3.98
C ASP A 39 23.34 7.14 -4.57
N GLY A 40 23.70 8.35 -4.16
CA GLY A 40 24.84 9.11 -4.65
C GLY A 40 25.14 10.32 -3.78
N ASP A 41 25.72 11.34 -4.39
CA ASP A 41 26.22 12.56 -3.75
C ASP A 41 25.15 13.65 -3.60
N TYR A 42 23.91 13.42 -4.04
CA TYR A 42 22.87 14.47 -4.04
C TYR A 42 22.66 15.08 -2.65
N LEU A 43 22.50 14.26 -1.60
CA LEU A 43 22.31 14.78 -0.24
C LEU A 43 23.50 15.65 0.19
N PHE A 44 24.73 15.24 -0.15
CA PHE A 44 25.93 16.00 0.11
C PHE A 44 25.93 17.33 -0.65
N GLN A 45 25.58 17.33 -1.94
CA GLN A 45 25.46 18.55 -2.74
C GLN A 45 24.45 19.53 -2.15
N GLN A 46 23.33 19.03 -1.59
CA GLN A 46 22.33 19.88 -0.93
C GLN A 46 22.88 20.59 0.31
N MET A 47 23.75 19.94 1.08
CA MET A 47 24.40 20.57 2.25
C MET A 47 25.16 21.83 1.85
N PHE A 48 25.89 21.77 0.73
CA PHE A 48 26.68 22.89 0.24
C PHE A 48 25.91 23.87 -0.67
N ALA A 49 24.69 23.53 -1.12
CA ALA A 49 23.94 24.30 -2.13
C ALA A 49 23.80 25.78 -1.73
N ASP A 50 23.32 26.03 -0.51
CA ASP A 50 23.12 27.37 0.08
C ASP A 50 24.19 27.72 1.14
N ASP A 51 25.30 26.98 1.17
CA ASP A 51 26.43 27.25 2.04
C ASP A 51 27.61 27.87 1.30
N LYS A 52 27.51 29.19 1.11
CA LYS A 52 28.58 29.97 0.50
C LYS A 52 29.87 29.90 1.32
N GLU A 53 29.76 30.04 2.64
CA GLU A 53 30.91 30.04 3.54
C GLU A 53 31.62 28.67 3.53
N GLY A 54 30.87 27.57 3.63
CA GLY A 54 31.44 26.22 3.51
C GLY A 54 32.14 25.97 2.17
N LYS A 55 31.56 26.42 1.06
CA LYS A 55 32.22 26.37 -0.27
C LYS A 55 33.50 27.18 -0.32
N GLU A 56 33.56 28.35 0.30
CA GLU A 56 34.78 29.16 0.34
C GLU A 56 35.85 28.49 1.23
N LEU A 57 35.45 27.85 2.34
CA LEU A 57 36.36 27.13 3.24
C LEU A 57 37.11 25.99 2.56
N THR A 58 36.53 25.33 1.56
CA THR A 58 37.23 24.25 0.81
C THR A 58 38.39 24.79 -0.02
N THR A 59 38.33 26.06 -0.42
CA THR A 59 39.28 26.69 -1.36
C THR A 59 40.43 27.43 -0.68
N VAL A 60 40.55 27.35 0.64
CA VAL A 60 41.56 28.10 1.42
C VAL A 60 42.98 27.66 1.06
N ASN A 61 43.23 26.35 0.98
CA ASN A 61 44.50 25.76 0.55
C ASN A 61 44.31 24.32 0.03
N GLU A 62 45.41 23.67 -0.34
CA GLU A 62 45.40 22.28 -0.84
C GLU A 62 44.92 21.27 0.23
N ASP A 63 45.24 21.51 1.50
CA ASP A 63 44.84 20.63 2.60
C ASP A 63 43.32 20.70 2.85
N THR A 64 42.71 21.89 2.78
CA THR A 64 41.25 22.05 2.93
C THR A 64 40.49 21.46 1.75
N GLN A 65 41.06 21.55 0.55
CA GLN A 65 40.47 20.91 -0.64
C GLN A 65 40.52 19.39 -0.51
N THR A 66 41.68 18.85 -0.08
CA THR A 66 41.83 17.40 0.15
C THR A 66 40.85 16.89 1.20
N ALA A 67 40.70 17.61 2.33
CA ALA A 67 39.75 17.25 3.38
C ALA A 67 38.29 17.23 2.88
N TYR A 68 37.92 18.17 2.01
CA TYR A 68 36.60 18.21 1.39
C TYR A 68 36.36 17.00 0.47
N GLU A 69 37.32 16.67 -0.41
CA GLU A 69 37.22 15.54 -1.33
C GLU A 69 37.13 14.19 -0.58
N GLU A 70 37.89 14.05 0.51
CA GLU A 70 37.82 12.87 1.39
C GLU A 70 36.46 12.79 2.12
N TYR A 71 35.96 13.92 2.60
CA TYR A 71 34.66 14.01 3.25
C TYR A 71 33.52 13.64 2.29
N GLU A 72 33.46 14.26 1.11
CA GLU A 72 32.48 13.99 0.05
C GLU A 72 32.43 12.50 -0.29
N LYS A 73 33.60 11.91 -0.55
CA LYS A 73 33.70 10.49 -0.87
C LYS A 73 33.19 9.63 0.27
N SER A 74 33.62 9.90 1.50
CA SER A 74 33.26 9.06 2.65
C SER A 74 31.78 9.19 3.03
N PHE A 75 31.20 10.39 2.90
CA PHE A 75 29.79 10.67 3.12
C PHE A 75 28.92 9.98 2.06
N THR A 76 29.31 10.11 0.79
CA THR A 76 28.59 9.49 -0.34
C THR A 76 28.58 7.97 -0.23
N VAL A 77 29.71 7.35 0.14
CA VAL A 77 29.78 5.90 0.38
C VAL A 77 28.81 5.49 1.49
N LEU A 78 28.75 6.24 2.59
CA LEU A 78 27.82 5.96 3.69
C LEU A 78 26.35 6.11 3.25
N CYS A 79 26.02 7.11 2.44
CA CYS A 79 24.68 7.26 1.85
C CYS A 79 24.32 6.06 0.96
N GLN A 80 25.25 5.60 0.12
CA GLN A 80 25.03 4.45 -0.75
C GLN A 80 24.81 3.16 0.05
N GLU A 81 25.63 2.91 1.08
CA GLU A 81 25.44 1.78 2.00
C GLU A 81 24.08 1.84 2.72
N PHE A 82 23.65 3.04 3.11
CA PHE A 82 22.33 3.26 3.69
C PHE A 82 21.22 2.94 2.68
N CYS A 83 21.32 3.47 1.46
CA CYS A 83 20.38 3.22 0.38
C CYS A 83 20.24 1.72 0.08
N GLU A 84 21.36 0.99 -0.03
CA GLU A 84 21.35 -0.46 -0.25
C GLU A 84 20.64 -1.22 0.88
N THR A 85 20.87 -0.81 2.12
CA THR A 85 20.21 -1.40 3.29
C THR A 85 18.72 -1.12 3.29
N GLY A 86 18.32 0.12 3.02
CA GLY A 86 16.91 0.52 2.93
C GLY A 86 16.15 -0.19 1.80
N LEU A 87 16.83 -0.48 0.67
CA LEU A 87 16.27 -1.28 -0.41
C LEU A 87 16.00 -2.74 0.01
N LYS A 88 16.90 -3.35 0.78
CA LYS A 88 16.68 -4.70 1.34
C LYS A 88 15.51 -4.71 2.32
N ASP A 89 15.38 -3.67 3.14
CA ASP A 89 14.26 -3.54 4.06
C ASP A 89 12.92 -3.34 3.30
N HIS A 90 12.93 -2.58 2.20
CA HIS A 90 11.77 -2.45 1.31
C HIS A 90 11.38 -3.78 0.65
N GLU A 91 12.35 -4.56 0.17
CA GLU A 91 12.11 -5.90 -0.38
C GLU A 91 11.47 -6.83 0.65
N ARG A 92 11.97 -6.82 1.90
CA ARG A 92 11.40 -7.61 3.00
C ARG A 92 9.94 -7.23 3.28
N ARG A 93 9.63 -5.94 3.38
CA ARG A 93 8.24 -5.46 3.57
C ARG A 93 7.34 -5.87 2.41
N THR A 94 7.82 -5.74 1.18
CA THR A 94 7.08 -6.13 -0.03
C THR A 94 6.79 -7.63 -0.04
N ASN A 95 7.75 -8.45 0.36
CA ASN A 95 7.56 -9.90 0.48
C ASN A 95 6.52 -10.26 1.55
N GLU A 96 6.55 -9.62 2.72
CA GLU A 96 5.54 -9.83 3.77
C GLU A 96 4.13 -9.46 3.29
N ILE A 97 3.99 -8.31 2.61
CA ILE A 97 2.73 -7.89 1.98
C ILE A 97 2.24 -8.94 0.98
N ASN A 98 3.11 -9.43 0.10
CA ASN A 98 2.75 -10.42 -0.90
C ASN A 98 2.28 -11.75 -0.28
N LEU A 99 2.96 -12.22 0.78
CA LEU A 99 2.59 -13.43 1.50
C LEU A 99 1.21 -13.27 2.16
N PHE A 100 1.01 -12.16 2.87
CA PHE A 100 -0.26 -11.83 3.49
C PHE A 100 -1.41 -11.74 2.46
N THR A 101 -1.21 -10.97 1.38
CA THR A 101 -2.23 -10.82 0.33
C THR A 101 -2.57 -12.16 -0.32
N THR A 102 -1.57 -13.01 -0.55
CA THR A 102 -1.79 -14.35 -1.10
C THR A 102 -2.60 -15.22 -0.15
N ALA A 103 -2.28 -15.22 1.15
CA ALA A 103 -3.00 -15.99 2.16
C ALA A 103 -4.46 -15.55 2.30
N VAL A 104 -4.70 -14.24 2.41
CA VAL A 104 -6.05 -13.66 2.51
C VAL A 104 -6.87 -13.97 1.27
N ASN A 105 -6.30 -13.79 0.06
CA ASN A 105 -7.02 -14.07 -1.18
C ASN A 105 -7.34 -15.55 -1.35
N LYS A 106 -6.46 -16.43 -0.87
CA LYS A 106 -6.73 -17.87 -0.85
C LYS A 106 -7.91 -18.20 0.07
N GLY A 107 -7.90 -17.70 1.31
CA GLY A 107 -9.01 -17.92 2.25
C GLY A 107 -10.34 -17.37 1.72
N LYS A 108 -10.34 -16.16 1.16
CA LYS A 108 -11.51 -15.56 0.51
C LYS A 108 -12.04 -16.42 -0.63
N LYS A 109 -11.15 -16.96 -1.47
CA LYS A 109 -11.54 -17.84 -2.58
C LYS A 109 -12.12 -19.16 -2.10
N GLU A 110 -11.52 -19.79 -1.10
CA GLU A 110 -12.01 -21.05 -0.53
C GLU A 110 -13.42 -20.89 0.06
N SER A 111 -13.65 -19.84 0.84
CA SER A 111 -15.00 -19.52 1.36
C SER A 111 -16.00 -19.22 0.24
N GLN A 112 -15.59 -18.44 -0.78
CA GLN A 112 -16.45 -18.17 -1.95
C GLN A 112 -16.83 -19.46 -2.69
N ASP A 113 -15.88 -20.37 -2.91
CA ASP A 113 -16.12 -21.65 -3.58
C ASP A 113 -17.09 -22.52 -2.77
N GLN A 114 -16.97 -22.55 -1.44
CA GLN A 114 -17.92 -23.23 -0.55
C GLN A 114 -19.32 -22.60 -0.62
N GLY A 115 -19.42 -21.27 -0.57
CA GLY A 115 -20.68 -20.55 -0.69
C GLY A 115 -21.39 -20.82 -2.03
N ARG A 116 -20.62 -20.92 -3.13
CA ARG A 116 -21.16 -21.27 -4.46
C ARG A 116 -21.80 -22.65 -4.50
N VAL A 117 -21.22 -23.63 -3.79
CA VAL A 117 -21.80 -24.97 -3.69
C VAL A 117 -23.17 -24.90 -3.01
N ILE A 118 -23.27 -24.21 -1.87
CA ILE A 118 -24.53 -24.03 -1.12
C ILE A 118 -25.60 -23.39 -2.02
N VAL A 119 -25.26 -22.27 -2.67
CA VAL A 119 -26.19 -21.56 -3.56
C VAL A 119 -26.62 -22.43 -4.75
N SER A 120 -25.69 -23.15 -5.36
CA SER A 120 -25.98 -24.05 -6.49
C SER A 120 -26.92 -25.18 -6.09
N ASP A 121 -26.70 -25.79 -4.93
CA ASP A 121 -27.55 -26.88 -4.43
C ASP A 121 -28.96 -26.37 -4.12
N MET A 122 -29.09 -25.18 -3.53
CA MET A 122 -30.39 -24.55 -3.29
C MET A 122 -31.16 -24.26 -4.59
N ILE A 123 -30.50 -23.69 -5.59
CA ILE A 123 -31.12 -23.38 -6.89
C ILE A 123 -31.55 -24.66 -7.59
N LYS A 124 -30.71 -25.69 -7.58
CA LYS A 124 -31.04 -26.99 -8.18
C LYS A 124 -32.27 -27.59 -7.50
N ARG A 125 -32.30 -27.60 -6.17
CA ARG A 125 -33.41 -28.16 -5.40
C ARG A 125 -34.71 -27.39 -5.63
N LYS A 126 -34.65 -26.06 -5.74
CA LYS A 126 -35.78 -25.22 -6.14
C LYS A 126 -36.37 -25.69 -7.48
N THR A 127 -35.53 -25.89 -8.49
CA THR A 127 -35.97 -26.36 -9.81
C THR A 127 -36.64 -27.73 -9.73
N GLU A 128 -36.06 -28.68 -9.00
CA GLU A 128 -36.65 -30.02 -8.81
C GLU A 128 -38.03 -29.96 -8.12
N ILE A 129 -38.18 -29.09 -7.11
CA ILE A 129 -39.46 -28.90 -6.42
C ILE A 129 -40.49 -28.32 -7.37
N LEU A 130 -40.15 -27.27 -8.13
CA LEU A 130 -41.06 -26.65 -9.10
C LEU A 130 -41.48 -27.63 -10.20
N GLU A 131 -40.58 -28.46 -10.71
CA GLU A 131 -40.92 -29.50 -11.68
C GLU A 131 -41.87 -30.55 -11.08
N THR A 132 -41.63 -30.94 -9.82
CA THR A 132 -42.49 -31.88 -9.08
C THR A 132 -43.90 -31.32 -8.91
N VAL A 133 -44.01 -30.05 -8.47
CA VAL A 133 -45.30 -29.38 -8.29
C VAL A 133 -46.05 -29.26 -9.62
N LYS A 134 -45.39 -28.79 -10.68
CA LYS A 134 -45.98 -28.72 -12.03
C LYS A 134 -46.49 -30.07 -12.53
N HIS A 135 -45.76 -31.15 -12.29
CA HIS A 135 -46.20 -32.48 -12.69
C HIS A 135 -47.40 -32.98 -11.86
N MET A 136 -47.49 -32.64 -10.57
CA MET A 136 -48.67 -32.95 -9.75
C MET A 136 -49.89 -32.17 -10.23
N LEU A 137 -49.72 -30.88 -10.55
CA LEU A 137 -50.78 -30.03 -11.10
C LEU A 137 -51.30 -30.54 -12.44
N ASN A 138 -50.42 -30.96 -13.36
CA ASN A 138 -50.84 -31.52 -14.64
C ASN A 138 -51.59 -32.86 -14.54
N LYS A 139 -51.47 -33.57 -13.40
CA LYS A 139 -52.20 -34.82 -13.15
C LYS A 139 -53.61 -34.57 -12.59
N LEU A 140 -53.86 -33.38 -12.04
CA LEU A 140 -55.21 -32.93 -11.75
C LEU A 140 -55.88 -32.63 -13.10
N GLY A 141 -56.65 -33.58 -13.62
CA GLY A 141 -57.55 -33.35 -14.75
C GLY A 141 -58.84 -32.67 -14.30
N ASP A 142 -59.72 -32.33 -15.25
CA ASP A 142 -61.00 -31.65 -15.00
C ASP A 142 -61.97 -32.41 -14.07
N ASP A 143 -61.76 -33.72 -13.85
CA ASP A 143 -62.60 -34.62 -13.03
C ASP A 143 -62.00 -34.94 -11.64
N ALA A 144 -61.09 -34.10 -11.12
CA ALA A 144 -60.48 -34.32 -9.81
C ALA A 144 -61.50 -34.20 -8.65
N ASP A 145 -61.64 -35.26 -7.87
CA ASP A 145 -62.37 -35.30 -6.60
C ASP A 145 -61.68 -34.39 -5.54
N ASN A 146 -62.46 -33.75 -4.67
CA ASN A 146 -62.01 -32.99 -3.51
C ASN A 146 -60.90 -33.68 -2.69
N THR A 147 -60.95 -35.00 -2.55
CA THR A 147 -59.95 -35.82 -1.84
C THR A 147 -58.59 -35.75 -2.52
N ILE A 148 -58.54 -35.82 -3.86
CA ILE A 148 -57.31 -35.74 -4.66
C ILE A 148 -56.76 -34.30 -4.63
N LEU A 149 -57.65 -33.31 -4.62
CA LEU A 149 -57.31 -31.90 -4.50
C LEU A 149 -56.66 -31.59 -3.15
N GLU A 150 -57.24 -32.11 -2.06
CA GLU A 150 -56.76 -31.91 -0.69
C GLU A 150 -55.40 -32.59 -0.48
N GLU A 151 -55.24 -33.84 -0.96
CA GLU A 151 -53.95 -34.55 -0.93
C GLU A 151 -52.86 -33.80 -1.72
N THR A 152 -53.20 -33.27 -2.90
CA THR A 152 -52.24 -32.52 -3.73
C THR A 152 -51.85 -31.20 -3.06
N THR A 153 -52.82 -30.48 -2.52
CA THR A 153 -52.58 -29.22 -1.79
C THR A 153 -51.69 -29.45 -0.57
N GLN A 154 -51.96 -30.50 0.21
CA GLN A 154 -51.13 -30.86 1.35
C GLN A 154 -49.69 -31.19 0.93
N ARG A 155 -49.52 -31.89 -0.20
CA ARG A 155 -48.19 -32.25 -0.70
C ARG A 155 -47.41 -31.04 -1.20
N VAL A 156 -48.06 -30.11 -1.90
CA VAL A 156 -47.45 -28.84 -2.33
C VAL A 156 -47.04 -28.00 -1.11
N GLN A 157 -47.87 -27.95 -0.08
CA GLN A 157 -47.52 -27.24 1.16
C GLN A 157 -46.29 -27.85 1.84
N GLN A 158 -46.21 -29.19 1.93
CA GLN A 158 -45.02 -29.86 2.49
C GLN A 158 -43.75 -29.52 1.70
N LEU A 159 -43.81 -29.55 0.36
CA LEU A 159 -42.67 -29.18 -0.47
C LEU A 159 -42.27 -27.71 -0.30
N SER A 160 -43.24 -26.84 -0.03
CA SER A 160 -42.99 -25.44 0.30
C SER A 160 -42.28 -25.27 1.63
N ASP A 161 -42.75 -25.97 2.66
CA ASP A 161 -42.15 -25.93 3.98
C ASP A 161 -40.71 -26.49 3.91
N ASP A 162 -40.51 -27.62 3.23
CA ASP A 162 -39.19 -28.22 2.97
C ASP A 162 -38.23 -27.23 2.27
N PHE A 163 -38.73 -26.44 1.31
CA PHE A 163 -37.92 -25.45 0.62
C PHE A 163 -37.59 -24.24 1.50
N SER A 164 -38.55 -23.77 2.29
CA SER A 164 -38.36 -22.67 3.24
C SER A 164 -37.33 -23.03 4.32
N ASP A 165 -37.36 -24.27 4.81
CA ASP A 165 -36.36 -24.78 5.75
C ASP A 165 -34.97 -24.80 5.09
N MET A 166 -34.87 -25.28 3.84
CA MET A 166 -33.61 -25.27 3.10
C MET A 166 -33.06 -23.85 2.84
N ILE A 167 -33.92 -22.85 2.59
CA ILE A 167 -33.49 -21.45 2.50
C ILE A 167 -32.87 -20.99 3.81
N THR A 168 -33.53 -21.30 4.92
CA THR A 168 -33.09 -20.91 6.26
C THR A 168 -31.75 -21.58 6.61
N ASP A 169 -31.60 -22.87 6.31
CA ASP A 169 -30.36 -23.62 6.49
C ASP A 169 -29.24 -23.07 5.59
N GLY A 170 -29.54 -22.80 4.33
CA GLY A 170 -28.59 -22.22 3.37
C GLY A 170 -28.09 -20.84 3.80
N TRP A 171 -29.00 -19.96 4.24
CA TRP A 171 -28.66 -18.66 4.80
C TRP A 171 -27.78 -18.80 6.05
N THR A 172 -28.13 -19.69 6.97
CA THR A 172 -27.38 -19.93 8.20
C THR A 172 -25.96 -20.41 7.90
N ASN A 173 -25.82 -21.35 6.95
CA ASN A 173 -24.52 -21.86 6.54
C ASN A 173 -23.68 -20.79 5.85
N LEU A 174 -24.26 -19.99 4.94
CA LEU A 174 -23.57 -18.89 4.29
C LEU A 174 -23.12 -17.81 5.29
N MET A 175 -23.97 -17.49 6.28
CA MET A 175 -23.64 -16.55 7.34
C MET A 175 -22.50 -17.06 8.22
N SER A 176 -22.53 -18.36 8.58
CA SER A 176 -21.45 -19.00 9.34
C SER A 176 -20.13 -18.97 8.57
N LEU A 177 -20.15 -19.28 7.27
CA LEU A 177 -18.95 -19.21 6.42
C LEU A 177 -18.35 -17.79 6.36
N GLU A 178 -19.21 -16.77 6.27
CA GLU A 178 -18.75 -15.39 6.23
C GLU A 178 -18.24 -14.92 7.60
N MET A 179 -18.88 -15.34 8.69
CA MET A 179 -18.41 -15.07 10.06
C MET A 179 -17.04 -15.71 10.30
N ASP A 180 -16.87 -17.00 9.99
CA ASP A 180 -15.61 -17.71 10.14
C ASP A 180 -14.50 -17.07 9.29
N LEU A 181 -14.80 -16.68 8.05
CA LEU A 181 -13.83 -16.01 7.18
C LEU A 181 -13.46 -14.62 7.73
N HIS A 182 -14.42 -13.86 8.25
CA HIS A 182 -14.15 -12.55 8.82
C HIS A 182 -13.24 -12.65 10.05
N GLU A 183 -13.54 -13.57 10.98
CA GLU A 183 -12.71 -13.82 12.16
C GLU A 183 -11.28 -14.22 11.76
N GLN A 184 -11.13 -15.16 10.81
CA GLN A 184 -9.81 -15.57 10.32
C GLN A 184 -9.02 -14.43 9.66
N VAL A 185 -9.69 -13.55 8.91
CA VAL A 185 -9.02 -12.40 8.30
C VAL A 185 -8.66 -11.35 9.35
N GLN A 186 -9.47 -11.15 10.39
CA GLN A 186 -9.09 -10.28 11.53
C GLN A 186 -7.85 -10.83 12.25
N ASP A 187 -7.81 -12.13 12.53
CA ASP A 187 -6.66 -12.78 13.17
C ASP A 187 -5.39 -12.64 12.32
N ILE A 188 -5.48 -12.89 11.01
CA ILE A 188 -4.32 -12.80 10.12
C ILE A 188 -3.89 -11.34 9.90
N ASN A 189 -4.84 -10.39 9.89
CA ASN A 189 -4.56 -8.96 9.86
C ASN A 189 -3.75 -8.54 11.09
N GLU A 190 -4.11 -9.05 12.28
CA GLU A 190 -3.40 -8.71 13.51
C GLU A 190 -1.97 -9.25 13.51
N VAL A 191 -1.78 -10.51 13.11
CA VAL A 191 -0.44 -11.10 12.96
C VAL A 191 0.40 -10.31 11.95
N PHE A 192 -0.17 -9.99 10.80
CA PHE A 192 0.50 -9.18 9.78
C PHE A 192 0.83 -7.78 10.29
N ARG A 193 -0.09 -7.13 11.01
CA ARG A 193 0.11 -5.78 11.58
C ARG A 193 1.28 -5.77 12.54
N ILE A 194 1.42 -6.78 13.40
CA ILE A 194 2.57 -6.92 14.29
C ILE A 194 3.86 -7.08 13.48
N ASN A 195 3.89 -8.03 12.54
CA ASN A 195 5.09 -8.31 11.74
C ASN A 195 5.56 -7.09 10.95
N ILE A 196 4.65 -6.41 10.24
CA ILE A 196 5.01 -5.26 9.40
C ILE A 196 5.42 -4.06 10.26
N SER A 197 4.82 -3.88 11.45
CA SER A 197 5.22 -2.85 12.40
C SER A 197 6.63 -3.10 12.93
N ASP A 198 6.96 -4.33 13.29
CA ASP A 198 8.30 -4.71 13.73
C ASP A 198 9.35 -4.49 12.63
N MET A 199 9.03 -4.85 11.38
CA MET A 199 9.91 -4.58 10.23
C MET A 199 10.13 -3.08 10.01
N VAL A 200 9.08 -2.26 10.15
CA VAL A 200 9.18 -0.80 10.04
C VAL A 200 10.01 -0.22 11.17
N GLU A 201 9.79 -0.62 12.43
CA GLU A 201 10.58 -0.10 13.56
C GLU A 201 12.05 -0.49 13.47
N PHE A 202 12.35 -1.70 13.00
CA PHE A 202 13.72 -2.11 12.68
C PHE A 202 14.34 -1.20 11.61
N SER A 203 13.60 -0.94 10.53
CA SER A 203 14.07 -0.06 9.44
C SER A 203 14.32 1.37 9.93
N LEU A 204 13.42 1.91 10.76
CA LEU A 204 13.55 3.24 11.36
C LEU A 204 14.75 3.32 12.32
N THR A 205 15.00 2.27 13.09
CA THR A 205 16.16 2.18 13.98
C THR A 205 17.46 2.20 13.16
N ASN A 206 17.53 1.43 12.08
CA ASN A 206 18.68 1.44 11.18
C ASN A 206 18.88 2.82 10.53
N ALA A 207 17.79 3.43 10.04
CA ALA A 207 17.82 4.76 9.43
C ALA A 207 18.40 5.81 10.39
N ARG A 208 17.89 5.88 11.63
CA ARG A 208 18.43 6.76 12.69
C ARG A 208 19.92 6.50 12.95
N GLY A 209 20.33 5.23 12.90
CA GLY A 209 21.73 4.84 13.01
C GLY A 209 22.61 5.39 11.88
N TYR A 210 22.13 5.37 10.64
CA TYR A 210 22.82 5.97 9.50
C TYR A 210 22.85 7.49 9.58
N PHE A 211 21.73 8.15 9.90
CA PHE A 211 21.70 9.61 10.06
C PHE A 211 22.60 10.10 11.19
N SER A 212 22.66 9.37 12.31
CA SER A 212 23.63 9.63 13.38
C SER A 212 25.07 9.56 12.88
N GLN A 213 25.41 8.56 12.06
CA GLN A 213 26.74 8.47 11.45
C GLN A 213 27.01 9.60 10.46
N LEU A 214 26.02 10.01 9.65
CA LEU A 214 26.16 11.15 8.73
C LEU A 214 26.43 12.45 9.49
N ARG A 215 25.70 12.71 10.59
CA ARG A 215 25.95 13.85 11.48
C ARG A 215 27.35 13.79 12.11
N ASN A 216 27.81 12.60 12.53
CA ASN A 216 29.17 12.45 13.05
C ASN A 216 30.23 12.75 11.99
N ARG A 217 30.05 12.30 10.73
CA ARG A 217 30.99 12.63 9.64
C ARG A 217 31.03 14.12 9.34
N GLU A 218 29.88 14.78 9.39
CA GLU A 218 29.79 16.22 9.23
C GLU A 218 30.51 16.95 10.37
N ALA A 219 30.33 16.54 11.63
CA ALA A 219 31.06 17.09 12.77
C ALA A 219 32.58 16.87 12.68
N GLU A 220 33.02 15.67 12.31
CA GLU A 220 34.44 15.34 12.08
C GLU A 220 35.05 16.22 10.99
N TYR A 221 34.32 16.44 9.90
CA TYR A 221 34.74 17.35 8.83
C TYR A 221 34.83 18.80 9.33
N ASN A 222 33.83 19.25 10.09
CA ASN A 222 33.81 20.60 10.65
C ASN A 222 35.04 20.88 11.53
N ASP A 223 35.36 19.97 12.44
CA ASP A 223 36.55 20.03 13.30
C ASP A 223 37.84 20.02 12.48
N THR A 224 37.90 19.18 11.44
CA THR A 224 39.06 19.07 10.55
C THR A 224 39.32 20.37 9.80
N ILE A 225 38.29 20.94 9.17
CA ILE A 225 38.39 22.22 8.45
C ILE A 225 38.79 23.35 9.39
N ASN A 226 38.21 23.42 10.58
CA ASN A 226 38.59 24.42 11.58
C ASN A 226 40.08 24.33 11.93
N GLY A 227 40.58 23.12 12.20
CA GLY A 227 41.99 22.88 12.49
C GLY A 227 42.92 23.30 11.34
N LEU A 228 42.58 22.91 10.11
CA LEU A 228 43.38 23.24 8.92
C LEU A 228 43.42 24.73 8.62
N VAL A 229 42.28 25.42 8.72
CA VAL A 229 42.20 26.86 8.49
C VAL A 229 42.95 27.63 9.58
N LEU A 230 42.81 27.26 10.86
CA LEU A 230 43.56 27.88 11.95
C LEU A 230 45.08 27.67 11.79
N TYR A 231 45.50 26.47 11.39
CA TYR A 231 46.91 26.18 11.11
C TYR A 231 47.44 27.06 9.98
N TYR A 232 46.70 27.17 8.88
CA TYR A 232 47.06 28.03 7.75
C TYR A 232 47.17 29.50 8.16
N LEU A 233 46.21 30.02 8.94
CA LEU A 233 46.23 31.40 9.43
C LEU A 233 47.42 31.68 10.36
N SER A 234 47.82 30.71 11.18
CA SER A 234 49.00 30.84 12.06
C SER A 234 50.32 31.04 11.31
N GLY A 235 50.36 30.65 10.03
CA GLY A 235 51.51 30.88 9.15
C GLY A 235 51.67 32.35 8.72
N PHE A 236 50.62 33.16 8.84
CA PHE A 236 50.67 34.60 8.63
C PHE A 236 51.10 35.27 9.94
N GLY A 237 52.34 35.76 10.03
CA GLY A 237 52.77 36.56 11.17
C GLY A 237 51.95 37.86 11.29
N ASP A 238 51.98 38.52 12.46
CA ASP A 238 51.16 39.70 12.78
C ASP A 238 51.19 40.84 11.72
N ASP A 239 52.26 40.96 10.93
CA ASP A 239 52.45 41.96 9.88
C ASP A 239 52.05 41.49 8.46
N SER A 240 51.63 40.23 8.30
CA SER A 240 51.32 39.61 7.01
C SER A 240 49.85 39.84 6.65
N LYS A 241 49.59 40.51 5.52
CA LYS A 241 48.21 40.75 5.06
C LYS A 241 47.61 39.46 4.51
N ILE A 242 46.62 38.92 5.22
CA ILE A 242 45.75 37.85 4.73
C ILE A 242 45.18 38.27 3.34
N PRO A 243 45.15 37.38 2.35
CA PRO A 243 44.54 37.65 1.06
C PRO A 243 43.12 38.22 1.19
N LYS A 244 42.78 39.27 0.43
CA LYS A 244 41.50 39.99 0.57
C LYS A 244 40.26 39.09 0.53
N HIS A 245 40.29 38.01 -0.24
CA HIS A 245 39.19 37.05 -0.33
C HIS A 245 39.01 36.21 0.95
N LEU A 246 40.09 35.98 1.70
CA LEU A 246 40.06 35.25 2.97
C LEU A 246 39.78 36.14 4.18
N VAL A 247 39.87 37.48 4.05
CA VAL A 247 39.55 38.41 5.13
C VAL A 247 38.06 38.34 5.52
N THR A 248 37.18 38.11 4.55
CA THR A 248 35.73 37.97 4.83
C THR A 248 35.40 36.62 5.46
N LEU A 249 36.16 35.57 5.13
CA LEU A 249 35.96 34.22 5.62
C LEU A 249 36.60 33.98 7.00
N CYS A 250 37.81 34.52 7.20
CA CYS A 250 38.70 34.21 8.32
C CYS A 250 39.42 35.46 8.87
N GLY A 251 38.83 36.64 8.76
CA GLY A 251 39.49 37.92 9.10
C GLY A 251 39.96 38.03 10.54
N ASP A 252 39.23 37.43 11.47
CA ASP A 252 39.68 37.13 12.82
C ASP A 252 39.14 35.77 13.28
N LYS A 253 39.56 35.34 14.47
CA LYS A 253 39.17 34.04 15.03
C LYS A 253 37.66 33.95 15.29
N ASP A 254 37.01 35.07 15.59
CA ASP A 254 35.59 35.10 15.94
C ASP A 254 34.72 34.97 14.67
N ILE A 255 35.09 35.67 13.59
CA ILE A 255 34.47 35.56 12.26
C ILE A 255 34.64 34.14 11.71
N LEU A 256 35.83 33.55 11.82
CA LEU A 256 36.05 32.16 11.39
C LEU A 256 35.16 31.20 12.17
N SER A 257 35.14 31.32 13.50
CA SER A 257 34.32 30.45 14.36
C SER A 257 32.83 30.59 14.03
N PHE A 258 32.37 31.81 13.75
CA PHE A 258 30.99 32.07 13.33
C PHE A 258 30.67 31.42 11.98
N ASN A 259 31.51 31.60 10.96
CA ASN A 259 31.28 31.04 9.63
C ASN A 259 31.28 29.50 9.64
N ILE A 260 32.21 28.89 10.36
CA ILE A 260 32.29 27.43 10.53
C ILE A 260 31.05 26.90 11.26
N ALA A 261 30.61 27.56 12.33
CA ALA A 261 29.41 27.16 13.06
C ALA A 261 28.13 27.32 12.21
N ASN A 262 28.06 28.37 11.39
CA ASN A 262 26.92 28.58 10.49
C ASN A 262 26.88 27.54 9.36
N SER A 263 28.03 27.18 8.80
CA SER A 263 28.16 26.10 7.81
C SER A 263 27.71 24.76 8.40
N HIS A 264 28.22 24.42 9.59
CA HIS A 264 27.84 23.23 10.36
C HIS A 264 26.33 23.12 10.55
N GLU A 265 25.70 24.19 11.04
CA GLU A 265 24.27 24.22 11.32
C GLU A 265 23.43 24.00 10.05
N LYS A 266 23.79 24.65 8.93
CA LYS A 266 23.11 24.44 7.64
C LYS A 266 23.20 22.98 7.18
N HIS A 267 24.38 22.39 7.31
CA HIS A 267 24.64 21.00 6.94
C HIS A 267 23.78 20.04 7.77
N LEU A 268 23.75 20.22 9.09
CA LEU A 268 22.91 19.42 9.99
C LEU A 268 21.42 19.56 9.66
N GLN A 269 20.94 20.78 9.36
CA GLN A 269 19.55 21.00 8.97
C GLN A 269 19.15 20.22 7.72
N VAL A 270 20.04 20.10 6.73
CA VAL A 270 19.78 19.30 5.52
C VAL A 270 19.69 17.79 5.85
N ILE A 271 20.57 17.29 6.71
CA ILE A 271 20.56 15.90 7.16
C ILE A 271 19.27 15.60 7.95
N ASP A 272 18.94 16.45 8.92
CA ASP A 272 17.77 16.29 9.78
C ASP A 272 16.46 16.39 8.98
N ALA A 273 16.36 17.33 8.04
CA ALA A 273 15.20 17.42 7.15
C ALA A 273 15.00 16.14 6.33
N ARG A 274 16.10 15.52 5.86
CA ARG A 274 16.01 14.25 5.12
C ARG A 274 15.61 13.09 6.03
N GLU A 275 16.10 13.06 7.27
CA GLU A 275 15.70 12.09 8.30
C GLU A 275 14.20 12.20 8.60
N ASP A 276 13.71 13.41 8.87
CA ASP A 276 12.31 13.68 9.17
C ASP A 276 11.39 13.23 8.04
N VAL A 277 11.74 13.54 6.79
CA VAL A 277 10.95 13.11 5.62
C VAL A 277 10.86 11.58 5.56
N LEU A 278 11.96 10.86 5.76
CA LEU A 278 11.97 9.40 5.76
C LEU A 278 11.09 8.84 6.87
N VAL A 279 11.33 9.30 8.10
CA VAL A 279 10.68 8.79 9.30
C VAL A 279 9.18 9.03 9.25
N ASN A 280 8.77 10.25 8.88
CA ASN A 280 7.36 10.61 8.82
C ASN A 280 6.64 9.84 7.71
N ARG A 281 7.19 9.80 6.49
CA ARG A 281 6.55 9.07 5.38
C ARG A 281 6.39 7.59 5.67
N LEU A 282 7.41 6.93 6.23
CA LEU A 282 7.34 5.50 6.53
C LEU A 282 6.34 5.19 7.66
N LYS A 283 6.25 6.04 8.69
CA LYS A 283 5.26 5.92 9.77
C LYS A 283 3.84 6.14 9.28
N SER A 284 3.59 7.23 8.54
CA SER A 284 2.29 7.52 7.96
C SER A 284 1.82 6.40 7.04
N TRP A 285 2.71 5.87 6.21
CA TRP A 285 2.39 4.71 5.37
C TRP A 285 1.94 3.49 6.19
N LEU A 286 2.64 3.17 7.29
CA LEU A 286 2.29 2.03 8.14
C LEU A 286 0.90 2.21 8.77
N GLU A 287 0.63 3.41 9.31
CA GLU A 287 -0.65 3.76 9.92
C GLU A 287 -1.78 3.66 8.89
N GLU A 288 -1.67 4.39 7.78
CA GLU A 288 -2.67 4.40 6.71
C GLU A 288 -2.93 3.00 6.14
N TYR A 289 -1.86 2.23 5.89
CA TYR A 289 -1.99 0.90 5.30
C TYR A 289 -2.71 -0.06 6.25
N THR A 290 -2.36 -0.06 7.54
CA THR A 290 -2.98 -0.95 8.53
C THR A 290 -4.43 -0.58 8.84
N GLU A 291 -4.75 0.71 8.91
CA GLU A 291 -6.13 1.19 9.05
C GLU A 291 -6.97 0.80 7.83
N GLN A 292 -6.42 0.95 6.63
CA GLN A 292 -7.13 0.59 5.40
C GLN A 292 -7.44 -0.90 5.33
N LEU A 293 -6.56 -1.79 5.80
CA LEU A 293 -6.83 -3.23 5.85
C LEU A 293 -8.03 -3.58 6.73
N ILE A 294 -8.14 -2.94 7.90
CA ILE A 294 -9.27 -3.14 8.83
C ILE A 294 -10.57 -2.63 8.17
N LYS A 295 -10.51 -1.45 7.57
CA LYS A 295 -11.65 -0.84 6.89
C LYS A 295 -12.13 -1.69 5.72
N ASP A 296 -11.22 -2.11 4.84
CA ASP A 296 -11.53 -2.94 3.67
C ASP A 296 -12.19 -4.26 4.08
N GLU A 297 -11.71 -4.88 5.15
CA GLU A 297 -12.26 -6.11 5.66
C GLU A 297 -13.68 -5.94 6.22
N ASN A 298 -13.90 -4.89 7.02
CA ASN A 298 -15.23 -4.56 7.55
C ASN A 298 -16.22 -4.23 6.43
N GLU A 299 -15.81 -3.45 5.43
CA GLU A 299 -16.65 -3.12 4.27
C GLU A 299 -16.98 -4.36 3.43
N ARG A 300 -16.01 -5.26 3.24
CA ARG A 300 -16.22 -6.54 2.55
C ARG A 300 -17.24 -7.39 3.31
N ASN A 301 -17.04 -7.57 4.61
CA ASN A 301 -17.90 -8.41 5.43
C ASN A 301 -19.36 -7.90 5.44
N ASN A 302 -19.55 -6.61 5.69
CA ASN A 302 -20.86 -5.98 5.65
C ASN A 302 -21.55 -6.17 4.29
N ARG A 303 -20.81 -6.02 3.18
CA ARG A 303 -21.35 -6.23 1.84
C ARG A 303 -21.78 -7.67 1.62
N GLN A 304 -20.98 -8.64 2.07
CA GLN A 304 -21.27 -10.06 1.91
C GLN A 304 -22.49 -10.48 2.73
N ILE A 305 -22.62 -10.00 3.98
CA ILE A 305 -23.79 -10.23 4.84
C ILE A 305 -25.07 -9.72 4.19
N LEU A 306 -25.02 -8.51 3.59
CA LEU A 306 -26.16 -7.94 2.87
C LEU A 306 -26.51 -8.78 1.63
N GLU A 307 -25.51 -9.21 0.86
CA GLU A 307 -25.72 -10.06 -0.31
C GLU A 307 -26.38 -11.40 0.06
N ILE A 308 -25.89 -12.08 1.09
CA ILE A 308 -26.45 -13.34 1.60
C ILE A 308 -27.91 -13.15 2.02
N SER A 309 -28.19 -12.06 2.75
CA SER A 309 -29.54 -11.75 3.23
C SER A 309 -30.50 -11.44 2.07
N HIS A 310 -30.07 -10.63 1.10
CA HIS A 310 -30.85 -10.34 -0.09
C HIS A 310 -31.11 -11.57 -0.95
N PHE A 311 -30.13 -12.47 -1.07
CA PHE A 311 -30.31 -13.73 -1.78
C PHE A 311 -31.40 -14.58 -1.14
N ALA A 312 -31.32 -14.82 0.18
CA ALA A 312 -32.30 -15.62 0.92
C ALA A 312 -33.71 -15.03 0.81
N ASP A 313 -33.85 -13.71 1.02
CA ASP A 313 -35.12 -12.99 0.86
C ASP A 313 -35.71 -13.14 -0.56
N SER A 314 -34.85 -13.06 -1.58
CA SER A 314 -35.26 -13.21 -2.97
C SER A 314 -35.76 -14.63 -3.25
N GLN A 315 -35.06 -15.66 -2.74
CA GLN A 315 -35.48 -17.04 -2.93
C GLN A 315 -36.82 -17.32 -2.24
N GLN A 316 -37.00 -16.80 -1.02
CA GLN A 316 -38.27 -16.93 -0.29
C GLN A 316 -39.43 -16.29 -1.06
N LYS A 317 -39.27 -15.03 -1.52
CA LYS A 317 -40.30 -14.29 -2.24
C LYS A 317 -40.68 -14.94 -3.57
N GLU A 318 -39.69 -15.38 -4.34
CA GLU A 318 -39.92 -16.00 -5.63
C GLU A 318 -40.70 -17.31 -5.46
N PHE A 319 -40.33 -18.11 -4.47
CA PHE A 319 -41.03 -19.36 -4.20
C PHE A 319 -42.47 -19.13 -3.70
N SER A 320 -42.68 -18.21 -2.76
CA SER A 320 -44.02 -17.87 -2.28
C SER A 320 -44.93 -17.30 -3.38
N SER A 321 -44.37 -16.52 -4.31
CA SER A 321 -45.13 -15.95 -5.44
C SER A 321 -45.57 -17.04 -6.44
N LEU A 322 -44.72 -18.04 -6.67
CA LEU A 322 -45.04 -19.19 -7.51
C LEU A 322 -46.12 -20.08 -6.87
N GLN A 323 -46.02 -20.32 -5.56
CA GLN A 323 -47.04 -21.04 -4.81
C GLN A 323 -48.42 -20.35 -4.86
N LEU A 324 -48.45 -19.01 -4.81
CA LEU A 324 -49.68 -18.22 -4.92
C LEU A 324 -50.33 -18.34 -6.32
N LEU A 325 -49.53 -18.32 -7.38
CA LEU A 325 -50.01 -18.52 -8.76
C LEU A 325 -50.56 -19.93 -8.96
N GLU A 326 -49.94 -20.94 -8.36
CA GLU A 326 -50.40 -22.33 -8.43
C GLU A 326 -51.66 -22.58 -7.60
N GLN A 327 -51.77 -22.01 -6.39
CA GLN A 327 -53.00 -22.05 -5.60
C GLN A 327 -54.17 -21.35 -6.30
N LEU A 328 -53.93 -20.25 -7.02
CA LEU A 328 -54.95 -19.61 -7.86
C LEU A 328 -55.39 -20.55 -9.00
N TYR A 329 -54.47 -21.27 -9.65
CA TYR A 329 -54.82 -22.23 -10.71
C TYR A 329 -55.65 -23.42 -10.18
N ILE A 330 -55.36 -23.89 -8.96
CA ILE A 330 -56.12 -24.94 -8.26
C ILE A 330 -57.51 -24.43 -7.86
N ASN A 331 -57.64 -23.20 -7.37
CA ASN A 331 -58.93 -22.61 -6.97
C ASN A 331 -59.83 -22.25 -8.17
N ILE A 332 -59.30 -22.13 -9.38
CA ILE A 332 -60.10 -21.84 -10.61
C ILE A 332 -60.90 -23.08 -11.08
N SER A 333 -60.77 -24.26 -10.42
CA SER A 333 -61.76 -25.34 -10.58
C SER A 333 -63.11 -25.03 -9.89
N ASP A 334 -63.20 -23.97 -9.06
CA ASP A 334 -64.48 -23.35 -8.75
C ASP A 334 -64.86 -22.41 -9.91
N THR A 335 -65.73 -22.95 -10.76
CA THR A 335 -66.59 -22.27 -11.74
C THR A 335 -66.53 -20.75 -11.69
N GLU A 336 -66.09 -20.14 -12.81
CA GLU A 336 -66.04 -18.70 -13.13
C GLU A 336 -64.66 -18.05 -12.92
N MET A 337 -63.85 -18.04 -13.99
CA MET A 337 -63.34 -16.82 -14.63
C MET A 337 -62.60 -17.19 -15.94
N ILE A 338 -63.32 -17.85 -16.86
CA ILE A 338 -63.09 -17.66 -18.29
C ILE A 338 -63.61 -16.23 -18.56
N GLU A 339 -62.72 -15.30 -18.97
CA GLU A 339 -62.98 -13.98 -19.62
C GLU A 339 -62.18 -12.76 -19.10
N ALA A 340 -61.14 -12.90 -18.26
CA ALA A 340 -60.40 -11.70 -17.80
C ALA A 340 -58.89 -11.66 -18.07
N LEU A 341 -58.41 -12.29 -19.15
CA LEU A 341 -57.06 -12.08 -19.65
C LEU A 341 -57.01 -12.11 -21.18
N ASP A 342 -57.63 -11.10 -21.80
CA ASP A 342 -57.14 -10.53 -23.07
C ASP A 342 -56.08 -9.45 -22.77
#